data_AF-A0A7W0ZQ93-F1
#
_entry.id   AF-A0A7W0ZQ93-F1
#
_cell.length_a   1.000
_cell.length_b   1.000
_cell.length_c   1.000
_cell.angle_alpha   90.00
_cell.angle_beta   90.00
_cell.angle_gamma   90.00
#
_symmetry.space_group_name_H-M   'P 1'
#
loop_
_entity.id
_entity.type
_entity.pdbx_description
1 polymer ?
#
loop_
_entity_poly.entity_id
_entity_poly.type
_entity_poly.pdbx_seq_one_letter_code
_entity_poly.pdbx_strand_id
1 'polypeptide(L)'
;MRNPIGAVSRALLALILPVVVAVTGVPVTAQDRFNCPDFASQEEAQEEYDRTAPDDPSGLDRDDDTVACENQFNLTPEEEAAVIAAREPLDGASDPAAEPTSTPASTPIPTPTPTPT
;
A
#
# COMPACT_ATOMS: atom_id res chain seq x y z
N MET A 1 39.48 -49.89 -52.13
CA MET A 1 38.60 -50.42 -51.06
C MET A 1 37.51 -49.38 -50.85
N ARG A 2 36.25 -49.73 -51.15
CA ARG A 2 35.09 -48.82 -51.12
C ARG A 2 34.25 -49.17 -49.88
N ASN A 3 34.05 -48.22 -48.97
CA ASN A 3 33.08 -48.34 -47.88
C ASN A 3 31.88 -47.42 -48.17
N PRO A 4 30.64 -47.95 -48.24
CA PRO A 4 29.43 -47.13 -48.33
C PRO A 4 28.81 -46.92 -46.93
N ILE A 5 28.90 -45.69 -46.42
CA ILE A 5 28.06 -45.16 -45.34
C ILE A 5 26.95 -44.42 -46.10
N GLY A 6 25.65 -44.76 -46.07
CA GLY A 6 24.82 -45.20 -44.97
C GLY A 6 23.86 -44.05 -44.61
N ALA A 7 22.55 -44.34 -44.63
CA ALA A 7 21.45 -43.54 -44.07
C ALA A 7 20.74 -42.48 -44.95
N VAL A 8 19.83 -42.98 -45.80
CA VAL A 8 18.39 -42.63 -45.89
C VAL A 8 17.98 -41.34 -45.14
N SER A 9 17.76 -40.25 -45.89
CA SER A 9 17.13 -39.02 -45.40
C SER A 9 15.67 -39.26 -44.97
N ARG A 10 15.47 -39.53 -43.69
CA ARG A 10 14.16 -39.42 -43.02
C ARG A 10 14.09 -38.05 -42.34
N ALA A 11 13.81 -37.01 -43.13
CA ALA A 11 13.39 -35.74 -42.57
C ALA A 11 11.99 -35.94 -41.97
N LEU A 12 11.95 -36.04 -40.63
CA LEU A 12 10.72 -36.20 -39.86
C LEU A 12 9.77 -35.03 -40.11
N LEU A 13 8.50 -35.40 -40.29
CA LEU A 13 7.32 -34.56 -40.27
C LEU A 13 7.10 -33.98 -38.85
N ALA A 14 6.75 -32.69 -38.79
CA ALA A 14 5.91 -32.02 -37.78
C ALA A 14 6.28 -32.10 -36.28
N LEU A 15 6.75 -30.97 -35.73
CA LEU A 15 6.64 -30.53 -34.34
C LEU A 15 7.14 -29.06 -34.36
N ILE A 16 6.47 -27.99 -33.91
CA ILE A 16 5.36 -27.78 -32.98
C ILE A 16 4.89 -26.33 -33.22
N LEU A 17 3.58 -26.07 -33.19
CA LEU A 17 2.99 -24.73 -33.21
C LEU A 17 3.65 -23.80 -32.16
N PRO A 18 3.98 -22.54 -32.47
CA PRO A 18 4.16 -21.56 -31.41
C PRO A 18 2.76 -21.30 -30.83
N VAL A 19 2.45 -21.88 -29.68
CA VAL A 19 1.32 -21.45 -28.86
C VAL A 19 1.69 -20.06 -28.35
N VAL A 20 1.27 -19.04 -29.10
CA VAL A 20 1.29 -17.66 -28.67
C VAL A 20 0.29 -17.58 -27.51
N VAL A 21 0.79 -17.76 -26.28
CA VAL A 21 0.00 -17.48 -25.08
C VAL A 21 -0.23 -15.98 -25.05
N ALA A 22 -1.38 -15.56 -25.58
CA ALA A 22 -1.90 -14.22 -25.35
C ALA A 22 -2.18 -14.10 -23.86
N VAL A 23 -1.27 -13.45 -23.14
CA VAL A 23 -1.49 -13.01 -21.76
C VAL A 23 -2.55 -11.91 -21.85
N THR A 24 -3.82 -12.29 -21.73
CA THR A 24 -4.91 -11.34 -21.48
C THR A 24 -4.67 -10.81 -20.07
N GLY A 25 -4.20 -9.56 -19.97
CA GLY A 25 -4.04 -8.88 -18.68
C GLY A 25 -5.35 -8.95 -17.90
N VAL A 26 -5.31 -9.59 -16.73
CA VAL A 26 -6.42 -9.51 -15.78
C VAL A 26 -6.40 -8.08 -15.25
N PRO A 27 -7.51 -7.32 -15.33
CA PRO A 27 -7.56 -6.03 -14.66
C PRO A 27 -7.42 -6.29 -13.16
N VAL A 28 -6.29 -5.90 -12.60
CA VAL A 28 -6.17 -5.71 -11.16
C VAL A 28 -7.02 -4.49 -10.86
N THR A 29 -8.27 -4.72 -10.46
CA THR A 29 -9.00 -3.69 -9.73
C THR A 29 -8.26 -3.56 -8.41
N ALA A 30 -7.57 -2.44 -8.17
CA ALA A 30 -7.32 -2.01 -6.81
C ALA A 30 -8.69 -2.05 -6.13
N GLN A 31 -8.89 -3.03 -5.25
CA GLN A 31 -10.07 -3.06 -4.42
C GLN A 31 -9.74 -2.01 -3.37
N ASP A 32 -10.35 -0.84 -3.45
CA ASP A 32 -10.37 0.14 -2.35
C ASP A 32 -10.93 -0.61 -1.13
N ARG A 33 -10.02 -1.19 -0.34
CA ARG A 33 -10.35 -2.08 0.77
C ARG A 33 -10.83 -1.26 1.96
N PHE A 34 -10.38 -0.01 2.04
CA PHE A 34 -10.62 0.91 3.14
C PHE A 34 -10.90 2.30 2.59
N ASN A 35 -11.61 3.10 3.37
CA ASN A 35 -11.83 4.53 3.19
C ASN A 35 -11.61 5.21 4.56
N CYS A 36 -11.42 6.53 4.57
CA CYS A 36 -11.22 7.27 5.82
C CYS A 36 -12.27 7.00 6.94
N PRO A 37 -13.57 6.82 6.65
CA PRO A 37 -14.56 6.48 7.68
C PRO A 37 -14.43 5.07 8.28
N ASP A 38 -13.59 4.20 7.72
CA ASP A 38 -13.37 2.84 8.22
C ASP A 38 -12.39 2.79 9.41
N PHE A 39 -11.66 3.89 9.67
CA PHE A 39 -10.69 4.00 10.76
C PHE A 39 -11.27 4.74 11.95
N ALA A 40 -10.93 4.31 13.16
CA ALA A 40 -11.36 4.97 14.38
C ALA A 40 -10.47 6.17 14.74
N SER A 41 -9.23 6.19 14.23
CA SER A 41 -8.27 7.26 14.46
C SER A 41 -7.44 7.57 13.21
N GLN A 42 -6.84 8.77 13.21
CA GLN A 42 -5.90 9.18 12.17
C GLN A 42 -4.67 8.28 12.13
N GLU A 43 -4.19 7.82 13.29
CA GLU A 43 -3.02 6.93 13.39
C GLU A 43 -3.28 5.57 12.72
N GLU A 44 -4.47 4.99 12.88
CA GLU A 44 -4.85 3.75 12.18
C GLU A 44 -4.91 3.95 10.66
N ALA A 45 -5.45 5.08 10.19
CA ALA A 45 -5.45 5.42 8.77
C ALA A 45 -4.02 5.61 8.24
N GLN A 46 -3.17 6.24 9.05
CA GLN A 46 -1.78 6.50 8.71
C GLN A 46 -0.97 5.21 8.61
N GLU A 47 -1.18 4.27 9.51
CA GLU A 47 -0.56 2.94 9.47
C GLU A 47 -0.96 2.17 8.20
N GLU A 48 -2.22 2.24 7.77
CA GLU A 48 -2.64 1.56 6.54
C GLU A 48 -2.06 2.23 5.29
N TYR A 49 -2.01 3.57 5.26
CA TYR A 49 -1.29 4.30 4.23
C TYR A 49 0.19 3.87 4.20
N ASP A 50 0.88 3.84 5.34
CA ASP A 50 2.30 3.46 5.43
C ASP A 50 2.60 2.06 4.86
N ARG A 51 1.63 1.16 4.88
CA ARG A 51 1.77 -0.20 4.34
C ARG A 51 1.60 -0.27 2.83
N THR A 52 0.91 0.70 2.26
CA THR A 52 0.48 0.66 0.86
C THR A 52 1.03 1.81 0.03
N ALA A 53 1.59 2.83 0.68
CA ALA A 53 2.31 3.92 0.04
C ALA A 53 3.53 3.41 -0.74
N PRO A 54 3.86 4.04 -1.88
CA PRO A 54 3.17 5.18 -2.48
C PRO A 54 1.99 4.78 -3.39
N ASP A 55 1.64 3.50 -3.47
CA ASP A 55 0.60 3.02 -4.39
C ASP A 55 -0.81 3.44 -3.94
N ASP A 56 -1.00 3.70 -2.63
CA ASP A 56 -2.24 4.11 -1.95
C ASP A 56 -3.53 3.65 -2.68
N PRO A 57 -3.75 2.33 -2.76
CA PRO A 57 -4.82 1.74 -3.56
C PRO A 57 -6.22 2.00 -2.97
N SER A 58 -6.29 2.65 -1.80
CA SER A 58 -7.51 3.05 -1.10
C SER A 58 -7.73 4.57 -1.13
N GLY A 59 -6.77 5.35 -1.67
CA GLY A 59 -6.83 6.81 -1.72
C GLY A 59 -6.99 7.45 -0.35
N LEU A 60 -6.25 6.96 0.66
CA LEU A 60 -6.27 7.48 2.02
C LEU A 60 -5.57 8.85 2.14
N ASP A 61 -4.62 9.14 1.27
CA ASP A 61 -3.93 10.42 1.12
C ASP A 61 -4.24 10.96 -0.28
N ARG A 62 -5.20 11.88 -0.38
CA ARG A 62 -5.78 12.29 -1.68
C ARG A 62 -5.04 13.46 -2.33
N ASP A 63 -4.29 14.21 -1.55
CA ASP A 63 -3.49 15.36 -1.96
C ASP A 63 -1.99 15.07 -1.99
N ASP A 64 -1.60 13.83 -1.72
CA ASP A 64 -0.23 13.30 -1.81
C ASP A 64 0.74 14.07 -0.90
N ASP A 65 0.27 14.51 0.27
CA ASP A 65 1.08 15.24 1.26
C ASP A 65 1.73 14.29 2.29
N THR A 66 1.54 12.98 2.09
CA THR A 66 1.95 11.86 2.93
C THR A 66 1.10 11.64 4.17
N VAL A 67 0.14 12.49 4.48
CA VAL A 67 -0.72 12.36 5.66
C VAL A 67 -2.04 11.74 5.26
N ALA A 68 -2.42 10.66 5.94
CA ALA A 68 -3.66 9.96 5.60
C ALA A 68 -4.86 10.57 6.31
N CYS A 69 -5.94 10.81 5.57
CA CYS A 69 -7.26 11.15 6.08
C CYS A 69 -7.30 12.39 7.00
N GLU A 70 -6.34 13.31 6.83
CA GLU A 70 -6.18 14.60 7.50
C GLU A 70 -7.48 15.42 7.51
N ASN A 71 -8.18 15.46 6.39
CA ASN A 71 -9.49 16.12 6.26
C ASN A 71 -10.59 15.43 7.09
N GLN A 72 -10.58 14.10 7.20
CA GLN A 72 -11.60 13.34 7.95
C GLN A 72 -11.46 13.53 9.45
N PHE A 73 -10.21 13.61 9.94
CA PHE A 73 -9.90 13.84 11.35
C PHE A 73 -9.74 15.32 11.69
N ASN A 74 -9.94 16.20 10.71
CA ASN A 74 -9.87 17.65 10.85
C ASN A 74 -8.54 18.11 11.47
N LEU A 75 -7.43 17.54 10.98
CA LEU A 75 -6.11 17.98 11.41
C LEU A 75 -5.89 19.45 11.06
N THR A 76 -5.26 20.15 11.99
CA THR A 76 -4.64 21.44 11.71
C THR A 76 -3.28 21.23 11.04
N PRO A 77 -2.73 22.25 10.34
CA PRO A 77 -1.38 22.16 9.79
C PRO A 77 -0.31 21.86 10.84
N GLU A 78 -0.54 22.26 12.09
CA GLU A 78 0.37 22.00 13.22
C GLU A 78 0.35 20.52 13.63
N GLU A 79 -0.83 19.88 13.57
CA GLU A 79 -1.01 18.45 13.85
C GLU A 79 -0.50 17.58 12.69
N GLU A 80 -0.76 17.98 11.45
CA GLU A 80 -0.24 17.34 10.24
C GLU A 80 1.30 17.32 10.24
N ALA A 81 1.92 18.47 10.56
CA ALA A 81 3.36 18.55 10.73
C ALA A 81 3.89 17.62 11.84
N ALA A 82 3.11 17.39 12.91
CA ALA A 82 3.50 16.46 13.97
C ALA A 82 3.45 15.00 13.50
N VAL A 83 2.49 14.63 12.65
CA VAL A 83 2.41 13.29 12.04
C VAL A 83 3.63 13.04 11.15
N ILE A 84 3.99 14.02 10.32
CA ILE A 84 5.19 13.95 9.47
C ILE A 84 6.45 13.82 10.34
N ALA A 85 6.58 14.65 11.38
CA ALA A 85 7.73 14.62 12.30
C ALA A 85 7.85 13.29 13.05
N ALA A 86 6.75 12.58 13.31
CA ALA A 86 6.76 11.27 13.95
C ALA A 86 7.24 10.14 13.01
N ARG A 87 7.16 10.35 11.69
CA ARG A 87 7.46 9.35 10.65
C ARG A 87 8.84 9.52 10.04
N GLU A 88 9.46 10.69 10.18
CA GLU A 88 10.87 10.91 9.84
C GLU A 88 11.76 9.94 10.64
N PRO A 89 12.49 9.02 9.99
CA PRO A 89 13.57 8.29 10.64
C PRO A 89 14.58 9.33 11.13
N LEU A 90 15.00 9.21 12.38
CA LEU A 90 15.99 10.08 13.03
C LEU A 90 17.39 9.97 12.40
N ASP A 91 17.53 10.16 11.10
CA ASP A 91 18.82 10.31 10.43
C ASP A 91 19.31 11.75 10.64
N GLY A 92 19.73 12.05 11.88
CA GLY A 92 20.68 13.14 12.09
C GLY A 92 20.51 14.09 13.28
N ALA A 93 19.98 13.65 14.43
CA ALA A 93 20.14 14.45 15.66
C ALA A 93 20.47 13.57 16.87
N SER A 94 21.77 13.38 17.10
CA SER A 94 22.31 13.14 18.44
C SER A 94 22.04 14.37 19.31
N ASP A 95 20.85 14.47 19.91
CA ASP A 95 20.62 15.35 21.07
C ASP A 95 19.45 14.82 21.93
N PRO A 96 19.69 14.25 23.13
CA PRO A 96 18.64 13.80 24.02
C PRO A 96 18.25 14.95 24.95
N ALA A 97 17.52 15.95 24.45
CA ALA A 97 17.03 17.03 25.31
C ALA A 97 15.79 17.75 24.74
N ALA A 98 14.73 17.02 24.43
CA ALA A 98 13.38 17.52 24.62
C ALA A 98 12.44 16.32 24.77
N GLU A 99 11.99 16.04 25.99
CA GLU A 99 10.79 15.24 26.17
C GLU A 99 9.61 16.00 25.55
N PRO A 100 8.84 15.44 24.61
CA PRO A 100 7.45 15.78 24.51
C PRO A 100 6.72 14.99 25.61
N THR A 101 6.71 15.56 26.82
CA THR A 101 5.62 15.26 27.76
C THR A 101 4.36 15.87 27.16
N SER A 102 3.66 15.11 26.34
CA SER A 102 2.25 15.26 26.02
C SER A 102 1.77 13.96 25.38
N THR A 103 1.46 12.97 26.22
CA THR A 103 0.42 12.02 25.90
C THR A 103 -0.89 12.81 25.83
N PRO A 104 -1.54 13.01 24.68
CA PRO A 104 -2.96 13.34 24.71
C PRO A 104 -3.65 12.12 25.29
N ALA A 105 -4.13 12.27 26.53
CA ALA A 105 -5.04 11.32 27.12
C ALA A 105 -6.26 11.20 26.21
N SER A 106 -6.32 10.12 25.44
CA SER A 106 -7.53 9.68 24.76
C SER A 106 -8.63 9.57 25.81
N THR A 107 -9.49 10.58 25.84
CA THR A 107 -10.72 10.52 26.61
C THR A 107 -11.62 9.51 25.90
N PRO A 108 -12.10 8.45 26.57
CA PRO A 108 -13.00 7.50 25.92
C PRO A 108 -14.27 8.25 25.48
N ILE A 109 -14.54 8.24 24.18
CA ILE A 109 -15.79 8.73 23.60
C ILE A 109 -16.92 7.86 24.16
N PRO A 110 -18.02 8.44 24.69
CA PRO A 110 -19.15 7.64 25.16
C PRO A 110 -19.79 6.88 24.00
N THR A 111 -19.93 5.56 24.15
CA THR A 111 -20.65 4.68 23.22
C THR A 111 -22.05 5.24 22.91
N PRO A 112 -22.44 5.40 21.63
CA PRO A 112 -23.82 5.75 21.31
C PRO A 112 -24.73 4.57 21.70
N THR A 113 -25.67 4.82 22.61
CA THR A 113 -26.74 3.88 22.97
C THR A 113 -27.56 3.55 21.72
N PRO A 114 -27.76 2.26 21.35
CA PRO A 114 -28.64 1.91 20.25
C PRO A 114 -30.10 2.26 20.61
N THR A 115 -30.76 3.02 19.74
CA THR A 115 -32.21 3.31 19.84
C THR A 115 -33.00 2.02 19.60
N PRO A 116 -33.85 1.56 20.53
CA PRO A 116 -34.74 0.43 20.28
C PRO A 116 -35.81 0.82 19.24
N THR A 117 -36.00 -0.03 18.23
CA THR A 117 -37.13 0.04 17.28
C THR A 117 -38.35 -0.68 17.87
#